data_AF-A0A3N5KW57-F1
#
_entry.id   AF-A0A3N5KW57-F1
#
_cell.length_a   1.000
_cell.length_b   1.000
_cell.length_c   1.000
_cell.angle_alpha   90.00
_cell.angle_beta   90.00
_cell.angle_gamma   90.00
#
_symmetry.space_group_name_H-M   'P 1'
#
loop_
_entity.id
_entity.type
_entity.pdbx_description
1 polymer ?
#
loop_
_entity_poly.entity_id
_entity_poly.type
_entity_poly.pdbx_seq_one_letter_code
_entity_poly.pdbx_strand_id
1 'polypeptide(L)'
;MAGARDFGAIIDAARGGEDWAVRLLFEDLQPRLLRYLTSRVRDAADDVAGEVWEAIARGIGAFDGDEAGFRAWAFTIARRRVIDYQRRSTRRKTDPTDDAYFADLAAPVVVDMEAIDRMS
;
A
#
# COMPACT_ATOMS: atom_id res chain seq x y z
N MET A 1 -15.06 11.29 -15.43
CA MET A 1 -15.98 12.26 -14.81
C MET A 1 -17.26 12.43 -15.62
N ALA A 2 -18.41 12.67 -14.97
CA ALA A 2 -19.61 13.15 -15.68
C ALA A 2 -19.23 14.48 -16.37
N GLY A 3 -19.35 14.52 -17.69
CA GLY A 3 -18.70 15.48 -18.57
C GLY A 3 -19.26 16.91 -18.57
N ALA A 4 -19.39 17.57 -17.40
CA ALA A 4 -19.90 18.94 -17.32
C ALA A 4 -19.13 19.89 -16.39
N ARG A 5 -18.06 19.44 -15.71
CA ARG A 5 -17.19 20.34 -14.95
C ARG A 5 -15.85 20.46 -15.67
N ASP A 6 -15.45 21.71 -15.92
CA ASP A 6 -14.17 22.04 -16.51
C ASP A 6 -13.04 21.54 -15.60
N PHE A 7 -12.28 20.54 -16.07
CA PHE A 7 -11.13 20.01 -15.34
C PHE A 7 -10.10 21.11 -15.05
N GLY A 8 -9.94 22.09 -15.96
CA GLY A 8 -9.06 23.25 -15.76
C GLY A 8 -9.44 24.03 -14.50
N ALA A 9 -10.71 24.38 -14.36
CA ALA A 9 -11.21 25.07 -13.18
C ALA A 9 -11.05 24.23 -11.90
N ILE A 10 -11.25 22.91 -11.97
CA ILE A 10 -11.05 22.01 -10.83
C ILE A 10 -9.58 21.96 -10.43
N ILE A 11 -8.65 21.79 -11.38
CA ILE A 11 -7.23 21.66 -11.06
C ILE A 11 -6.67 22.99 -10.54
N ASP A 12 -7.13 24.13 -11.06
CA ASP A 12 -6.74 25.45 -10.57
C ASP A 12 -7.26 25.73 -9.15
N ALA A 13 -8.52 25.38 -8.85
CA ALA A 13 -9.05 25.48 -7.50
C ALA A 13 -8.31 24.55 -6.53
N ALA A 14 -8.00 23.32 -6.94
CA ALA A 14 -7.23 22.38 -6.12
C ALA A 14 -5.79 22.88 -5.87
N ARG A 15 -5.14 23.50 -6.87
CA ARG A 15 -3.85 24.21 -6.69
C ARG A 15 -3.96 25.37 -5.70
N GLY A 16 -5.10 26.05 -5.66
CA GLY A 16 -5.44 27.10 -4.70
C GLY A 16 -5.77 26.61 -3.28
N GLY A 17 -5.84 25.29 -3.05
CA GLY A 17 -6.17 24.71 -1.74
C GLY A 17 -7.66 24.58 -1.47
N GLU A 18 -8.51 24.68 -2.49
CA GLU A 18 -9.95 24.55 -2.33
C GLU A 18 -10.38 23.09 -2.09
N ASP A 19 -10.88 22.80 -0.89
CA ASP A 19 -11.26 21.46 -0.46
C ASP A 19 -12.29 20.78 -1.39
N TRP A 20 -13.24 21.54 -1.93
CA TRP A 20 -14.26 21.01 -2.84
C TRP A 20 -13.64 20.46 -4.12
N ALA A 21 -12.57 21.09 -4.62
CA ALA A 21 -11.91 20.67 -5.85
C ALA A 21 -11.10 19.40 -5.62
N VAL A 22 -10.36 19.34 -4.51
CA VAL A 22 -9.64 18.14 -4.09
C VAL A 22 -10.60 16.97 -3.89
N ARG A 23 -11.77 17.20 -3.30
CA ARG A 23 -12.81 16.19 -3.13
C ARG A 23 -13.30 15.62 -4.46
N LEU A 24 -13.48 16.45 -5.49
CA LEU A 24 -13.90 15.96 -6.81
C LEU A 24 -12.83 15.10 -7.47
N LEU A 25 -11.56 15.50 -7.37
CA LEU A 25 -10.44 14.67 -7.84
C LEU A 25 -10.39 13.34 -7.07
N PHE A 26 -10.65 13.38 -5.77
CA PHE A 26 -10.71 12.19 -4.92
C PHE A 26 -11.83 11.23 -5.34
N GLU A 27 -13.07 11.71 -5.41
CA GLU A 27 -14.23 10.90 -5.76
C GLU A 27 -14.08 10.22 -7.14
N ASP A 28 -13.42 10.89 -8.08
CA ASP A 28 -13.19 10.34 -9.42
C ASP A 28 -11.99 9.37 -9.50
N LEU A 29 -10.87 9.66 -8.83
CA LEU A 29 -9.66 8.85 -8.91
C LEU A 29 -9.67 7.65 -7.94
N GLN A 30 -10.22 7.83 -6.74
CA GLN A 30 -10.10 6.88 -5.62
C GLN A 30 -10.55 5.46 -5.96
N PRO A 31 -11.71 5.20 -6.60
CA PRO A 31 -12.16 3.84 -6.88
C PRO A 31 -11.21 3.08 -7.82
N ARG A 32 -10.60 3.79 -8.78
CA ARG A 32 -9.63 3.22 -9.72
C ARG A 32 -8.27 2.99 -9.06
N LEU A 33 -7.85 3.93 -8.22
CA LEU A 33 -6.62 3.83 -7.44
C LEU A 33 -6.67 2.63 -6.50
N LEU A 34 -7.74 2.48 -5.70
CA LEU A 34 -7.91 1.36 -4.79
C LEU A 34 -7.92 0.02 -5.54
N ARG A 35 -8.68 -0.10 -6.64
CA ARG A 35 -8.69 -1.32 -7.47
C ARG A 35 -7.28 -1.72 -7.93
N TYR A 36 -6.48 -0.76 -8.36
CA TYR A 36 -5.09 -0.98 -8.74
C TYR A 36 -4.25 -1.45 -7.55
N LEU A 37 -4.33 -0.75 -6.41
CA LEU A 37 -3.52 -1.02 -5.22
C LEU A 37 -3.86 -2.36 -4.56
N THR A 38 -5.13 -2.72 -4.43
CA THR A 38 -5.56 -4.01 -3.85
C THR A 38 -4.92 -5.19 -4.58
N SER A 39 -4.79 -5.12 -5.91
CA SER A 39 -4.13 -6.18 -6.70
C SER A 39 -2.61 -6.30 -6.47
N ARG A 40 -1.98 -5.29 -5.85
CA ARG A 40 -0.51 -5.20 -5.72
C ARG A 40 0.01 -5.28 -4.28
N VAL A 41 -0.74 -4.74 -3.32
CA VAL A 41 -0.32 -4.63 -1.91
C VAL A 41 -1.38 -5.15 -0.93
N ARG A 42 -2.50 -5.71 -1.42
CA ARG A 42 -3.56 -6.38 -0.64
C ARG A 42 -4.01 -5.53 0.56
N ASP A 43 -3.67 -5.96 1.77
CA ASP A 43 -4.14 -5.38 3.03
C ASP A 43 -3.56 -3.98 3.29
N ALA A 44 -2.48 -3.60 2.61
CA ALA A 44 -1.90 -2.26 2.71
C ALA A 44 -2.42 -1.28 1.65
N ALA A 45 -3.49 -1.63 0.91
CA ALA A 45 -4.00 -0.80 -0.17
C ALA A 45 -4.45 0.60 0.30
N ASP A 46 -5.14 0.68 1.44
CA ASP A 46 -5.63 1.95 1.98
C ASP A 46 -4.49 2.82 2.50
N ASP A 47 -3.52 2.24 3.22
CA ASP A 47 -2.32 2.95 3.69
C ASP A 47 -1.51 3.52 2.52
N VAL A 48 -1.28 2.71 1.48
CA VAL A 48 -0.58 3.16 0.28
C VAL A 48 -1.39 4.19 -0.49
N ALA A 49 -2.73 4.10 -0.50
CA ALA A 49 -3.58 5.13 -1.09
C ALA A 49 -3.42 6.47 -0.36
N GLY A 50 -3.34 6.47 0.98
CA GLY A 50 -3.04 7.65 1.77
C GLY A 50 -1.70 8.28 1.37
N GLU A 51 -0.65 7.48 1.30
CA GLU A 51 0.68 7.92 0.85
C GLU A 51 0.66 8.54 -0.56
N VAL A 52 -0.16 8.01 -1.47
CA VAL A 52 -0.35 8.55 -2.82
C VAL A 52 -1.05 9.90 -2.78
N TRP A 53 -2.14 10.03 -2.01
CA TRP A 53 -2.87 11.29 -1.87
C TRP A 53 -2.04 12.39 -1.22
N GLU A 54 -1.23 12.06 -0.23
CA GLU A 54 -0.28 13.02 0.33
C GLU A 54 0.73 13.51 -0.73
N ALA A 55 1.21 12.61 -1.60
CA ALA A 55 2.13 12.98 -2.67
C ALA A 55 1.45 13.82 -3.75
N ILE A 56 0.19 13.51 -4.08
CA ILE A 56 -0.63 14.33 -4.97
C ILE A 56 -0.81 15.72 -4.36
N ALA A 57 -1.26 15.84 -3.11
CA ALA A 57 -1.47 17.11 -2.44
C ALA A 57 -0.19 17.97 -2.40
N ARG A 58 0.98 17.37 -2.15
CA ARG A 58 2.28 18.09 -2.20
C ARG A 58 2.69 18.52 -3.61
N GLY A 59 2.29 17.76 -4.63
CA GLY A 59 2.73 17.97 -6.02
C GLY A 59 1.73 18.73 -6.90
N ILE A 60 0.47 18.85 -6.47
CA ILE A 60 -0.63 19.38 -7.30
C ILE A 60 -0.39 20.83 -7.73
N GLY A 61 0.26 21.63 -6.87
CA GLY A 61 0.63 23.02 -7.15
C GLY A 61 1.57 23.19 -8.36
N ALA A 62 2.39 22.17 -8.65
CA ALA A 62 3.34 22.17 -9.76
C ALA A 62 2.92 21.24 -10.92
N PHE A 63 1.82 20.50 -10.77
CA PHE A 63 1.27 19.71 -11.86
C PHE A 63 0.85 20.64 -12.99
N ASP A 64 1.11 20.29 -14.25
CA ASP A 64 0.61 20.96 -15.45
C ASP A 64 0.18 19.90 -16.46
N GLY A 65 -1.02 20.03 -17.01
CA GLY A 65 -1.62 19.04 -17.91
C GLY A 65 -3.13 18.91 -17.79
N ASP A 66 -3.69 18.05 -18.64
CA ASP A 66 -5.12 17.75 -18.70
C ASP A 66 -5.53 16.63 -17.74
N GLU A 67 -6.81 16.24 -17.77
CA GLU A 67 -7.36 15.19 -16.92
C GLU A 67 -6.64 13.85 -17.12
N ALA A 68 -6.27 13.52 -18.36
CA ALA A 68 -5.55 12.29 -18.66
C ALA A 68 -4.13 12.34 -18.09
N GLY A 69 -3.44 13.48 -18.21
CA GLY A 69 -2.14 13.75 -17.64
C GLY A 69 -2.15 13.64 -16.11
N PHE A 70 -3.17 14.18 -15.45
CA PHE A 70 -3.33 14.09 -13.99
C PHE A 70 -3.45 12.64 -13.54
N ARG A 71 -4.29 11.85 -14.22
CA ARG A 71 -4.44 10.42 -13.93
C ARG A 71 -3.12 9.69 -14.14
N ALA A 72 -2.44 9.90 -15.26
CA ALA A 72 -1.17 9.24 -15.56
C ALA A 72 -0.08 9.57 -14.51
N TRP A 73 -0.02 10.84 -14.09
CA TRP A 73 0.87 11.30 -13.03
C TRP A 73 0.53 10.65 -11.68
N ALA A 74 -0.74 10.62 -11.28
CA ALA A 74 -1.19 9.98 -10.05
C ALA A 74 -0.88 8.46 -10.03
N PHE A 75 -1.10 7.76 -11.14
CA PHE A 75 -0.74 6.33 -11.24
C PHE A 75 0.77 6.11 -11.27
N THR A 76 1.56 7.07 -11.76
CA THR A 76 3.03 7.04 -11.64
C THR A 76 3.45 7.11 -10.18
N ILE A 77 2.85 8.00 -9.38
CA ILE A 77 3.06 8.06 -7.93
C ILE A 77 2.69 6.73 -7.29
N ALA A 78 1.50 6.20 -7.58
CA ALA A 78 1.01 4.93 -7.03
C ALA A 78 1.96 3.77 -7.33
N ARG A 79 2.46 3.67 -8.57
CA ARG A 79 3.46 2.65 -8.93
C ARG A 79 4.73 2.76 -8.10
N ARG A 80 5.24 3.98 -7.88
CA ARG A 80 6.44 4.19 -7.05
C ARG A 80 6.19 3.74 -5.61
N ARG A 81 5.06 4.13 -5.00
CA ARG A 81 4.70 3.73 -3.63
C ARG A 81 4.55 2.22 -3.46
N VAL A 82 3.94 1.54 -4.45
CA VAL A 82 3.87 0.06 -4.46
C VAL A 82 5.26 -0.57 -4.47
N ILE A 83 6.19 -0.08 -5.30
CA ILE A 83 7.56 -0.60 -5.37
C ILE A 83 8.28 -0.38 -4.03
N ASP A 84 8.13 0.81 -3.44
CA ASP A 84 8.77 1.15 -2.17
C ASP A 84 8.21 0.29 -1.01
N TYR A 85 6.89 0.06 -0.99
CA TYR A 85 6.26 -0.86 -0.05
C TYR A 85 6.80 -2.30 -0.19
N GLN A 86 6.85 -2.81 -1.43
CA GLN A 86 7.34 -4.17 -1.70
C GLN A 86 8.82 -4.33 -1.30
N ARG A 87 9.67 -3.34 -1.60
CA ARG A 87 11.09 -3.35 -1.18
C ARG A 87 11.25 -3.38 0.33
N ARG A 88 10.47 -2.57 1.06
CA ARG A 88 10.46 -2.56 2.53
C ARG A 88 10.00 -3.90 3.11
N SER A 89 8.94 -4.48 2.54
CA SER A 89 8.40 -5.76 2.96
C SER A 89 9.39 -6.92 2.76
N THR A 90 10.07 -6.98 1.61
CA THR A 90 11.11 -8.00 1.37
C THR A 90 12.28 -7.86 2.34
N ARG A 91 12.79 -6.65 2.58
CA ARG A 91 13.89 -6.44 3.55
C ARG A 91 13.50 -6.90 4.96
N ARG A 92 12.29 -6.57 5.42
CA ARG A 92 11.79 -7.02 6.74
C ARG A 92 11.73 -8.54 6.85
N LYS A 93 11.38 -9.25 5.78
CA LYS A 93 11.40 -10.73 5.75
C LYS A 93 12.82 -11.32 5.72
N THR A 94 13.83 -10.53 5.39
CA THR A 94 15.22 -10.99 5.24
C THR A 94 16.10 -10.53 6.42
N ASP A 95 15.55 -9.75 7.36
CA ASP A 95 16.24 -9.35 8.59
C ASP A 95 16.07 -10.49 9.62
N PRO A 96 17.15 -11.17 10.06
CA PRO A 96 17.10 -12.47 10.72
C PRO A 96 16.84 -12.36 12.22
N THR A 97 15.77 -11.66 12.61
CA THR A 97 15.29 -11.63 14.00
C THR A 97 14.05 -12.51 14.21
N ASP A 98 13.53 -13.16 13.17
CA ASP A 98 12.28 -13.95 13.19
C ASP A 98 12.47 -15.49 13.03
N ASP A 99 13.70 -16.00 12.93
CA ASP A 99 13.95 -17.46 12.85
C ASP A 99 13.83 -18.17 14.21
N ALA A 100 13.82 -17.42 15.32
CA ALA A 100 13.80 -17.99 16.68
C ALA A 100 12.42 -18.49 17.15
N TYR A 101 11.34 -18.19 16.43
CA TYR A 101 9.98 -18.53 16.88
C TYR A 101 9.45 -19.91 16.43
N PHE A 102 10.15 -20.61 15.53
CA PHE A 102 9.70 -21.92 15.01
C PHE A 102 10.56 -23.12 15.45
N ALA A 103 11.65 -22.90 16.20
CA ALA A 103 12.48 -23.99 16.71
C ALA A 103 11.89 -24.70 17.97
N ASP A 104 10.87 -24.13 18.61
CA ASP A 104 10.28 -24.64 19.86
C ASP A 104 9.09 -25.62 19.63
N LEU A 105 8.64 -25.79 18.38
CA LEU A 105 7.45 -26.60 18.05
C LEU A 105 7.74 -28.01 17.51
N ALA A 106 9.01 -28.46 17.54
CA ALA A 106 9.39 -29.82 17.12
C ALA A 106 10.08 -30.58 18.27
N ALA A 107 9.29 -31.00 19.26
CA ALA A 107 9.72 -32.00 20.23
C ALA A 107 9.85 -33.38 19.56
N PRO A 108 10.66 -34.28 20.13
CA PRO A 108 10.04 -35.52 20.58
C PRO A 108 10.19 -35.68 22.09
N VAL A 109 9.06 -35.66 22.80
CA VAL A 109 8.98 -36.19 24.16
C VAL A 109 9.12 -37.71 24.04
N VAL A 110 10.32 -38.21 24.31
CA VAL A 110 10.51 -39.66 24.52
C VAL A 110 10.06 -39.96 25.94
N VAL A 111 8.82 -40.44 26.08
CA VAL A 111 8.42 -41.17 27.29
C VAL A 111 8.51 -42.64 26.93
N ASP A 112 9.52 -43.33 27.46
CA ASP A 112 9.47 -44.78 27.55
C ASP A 112 9.62 -45.16 29.03
N MET A 113 8.56 -45.77 29.55
CA MET A 113 8.29 -46.11 30.94
C MET A 113 7.66 -47.51 30.94
N GLU A 114 8.49 -48.55 30.89
CA GLU A 114 8.24 -49.94 31.36
C GLU A 114 9.43 -50.79 30.92
N ALA A 115 9.97 -51.80 31.60
CA ALA A 115 9.65 -52.50 32.84
C ALA A 115 10.98 -53.16 33.31
N ILE A 116 11.27 -53.16 34.61
CA ILE A 116 11.26 -54.37 35.45
C ILE A 116 11.96 -55.60 34.82
N ASP A 117 13.02 -56.01 35.53
CA ASP A 117 13.60 -57.35 35.60
C ASP A 117 14.56 -57.82 34.49
N ARG A 118 15.85 -57.75 34.80
CA ARG A 118 16.71 -58.94 34.71
C ARG A 118 17.86 -58.85 35.70
N MET A 119 17.82 -59.76 36.67
CA MET A 119 18.96 -60.40 37.33
C MET A 119 20.31 -60.19 36.61
N SER A 120 21.27 -59.54 37.27
CA SER A 120 22.34 -60.23 37.99
C SER A 120 23.18 -59.27 38.83
#